data_AF-A0A7V4N3Y8-F1
#
_entry.id   AF-A0A7V4N3Y8-F1
#
_cell.length_a   1.000
_cell.length_b   1.000
_cell.length_c   1.000
_cell.angle_alpha   90.00
_cell.angle_beta   90.00
_cell.angle_gamma   90.00
#
_symmetry.space_group_name_H-M   'P 1'
#
loop_
_entity.id
_entity.type
_entity.pdbx_description
1 polymer ?
#
loop_
_entity_poly.entity_id
_entity_poly.type
_entity_poly.pdbx_seq_one_letter_code
_entity_poly.pdbx_strand_id
1 'polypeptide(L)'
;MLQQSEPTPQLRQWLDRLAPVVARAQAELSQRDPTTLTRCGGCQRDADGNLTLAMLGKEYIVSIPGFKVRAALDGREASSFISSLILTYLTNADGTPPSGTWIGFRDLPDGMFYVQAFQGYSGGRLVRELTGGIEAFRRAAQALGGRPLDLGSASYAFEALPQVPLALVYWEGDEEFPAQAQVLFDATATHYLPTDGLAILGSQLVGLLLKAAAR
;
A
#
# COMPACT_ATOMS: atom_id res chain seq x y z
N MET A 1 7.35 -14.01 28.54
CA MET A 1 7.28 -15.08 27.53
C MET A 1 6.18 -14.70 26.54
N LEU A 2 6.55 -14.19 25.37
CA LEU A 2 5.61 -13.78 24.33
C LEU A 2 5.13 -15.06 23.61
N GLN A 3 3.89 -15.48 23.88
CA GLN A 3 3.23 -16.54 23.13
C GLN A 3 3.07 -16.06 21.68
N GLN A 4 3.78 -16.71 20.77
CA GLN A 4 3.54 -16.58 19.34
C GLN A 4 2.13 -17.13 19.08
N SER A 5 1.17 -16.23 18.88
CA SER A 5 -0.21 -16.62 18.56
C SER A 5 -0.23 -17.26 17.19
N GLU A 6 -0.54 -18.56 17.14
CA GLU A 6 -0.62 -19.28 15.88
C GLU A 6 -1.73 -18.70 14.98
N PRO A 7 -1.50 -18.56 13.66
CA PRO A 7 -2.50 -17.99 12.76
C PRO A 7 -3.75 -18.90 12.68
N THR A 8 -4.93 -18.29 12.67
CA THR A 8 -6.23 -18.97 12.56
C THR A 8 -6.32 -19.84 11.31
N PRO A 9 -7.11 -20.94 11.29
CA PRO A 9 -7.18 -21.87 10.15
C PRO A 9 -7.56 -21.24 8.80
N GLN A 10 -8.42 -20.20 8.81
CA GLN A 10 -8.77 -19.42 7.62
C GLN A 10 -7.60 -18.55 7.14
N LEU A 11 -6.81 -17.99 8.06
CA LEU A 11 -5.59 -17.24 7.75
C LEU A 11 -4.50 -18.18 7.22
N ARG A 12 -4.40 -19.41 7.73
CA ARG A 12 -3.50 -20.45 7.19
C ARG A 12 -3.86 -20.83 5.75
N GLN A 13 -5.13 -21.16 5.47
CA GLN A 13 -5.57 -21.45 4.09
C GLN A 13 -5.33 -20.29 3.12
N TRP A 14 -5.44 -19.05 3.60
CA TRP A 14 -5.19 -17.88 2.78
C TRP A 14 -3.69 -17.62 2.57
N LEU A 15 -2.85 -17.83 3.59
CA LEU A 15 -1.39 -17.80 3.49
C LEU A 15 -0.86 -18.92 2.56
N ASP A 16 -1.49 -20.09 2.57
CA ASP A 16 -1.16 -21.22 1.68
C ASP A 16 -1.44 -20.89 0.20
N ARG A 17 -2.42 -20.02 -0.08
CA ARG A 17 -2.66 -19.52 -1.46
C ARG A 17 -1.61 -18.50 -1.92
N LEU A 18 -0.91 -17.86 -0.98
CA LEU A 18 0.10 -16.85 -1.29
C LEU A 18 1.50 -17.45 -1.42
N ALA A 19 1.79 -18.58 -0.78
CA ALA A 19 3.08 -19.25 -0.92
C ALA A 19 3.46 -19.55 -2.39
N PRO A 20 2.55 -20.06 -3.25
CA PRO A 20 2.83 -20.22 -4.69
C PRO A 20 3.08 -18.90 -5.42
N VAL A 21 2.37 -17.82 -5.03
CA VAL A 21 2.55 -16.48 -5.61
C VAL A 21 3.94 -15.95 -5.28
N VAL A 22 4.33 -16.06 -4.00
CA VAL A 22 5.67 -15.69 -3.52
C VAL A 22 6.73 -16.50 -4.27
N ALA A 23 6.62 -17.82 -4.31
CA ALA A 23 7.60 -18.69 -4.97
C ALA A 23 7.75 -18.36 -6.47
N ARG A 24 6.63 -18.09 -7.16
CA ARG A 24 6.65 -17.67 -8.57
C ARG A 24 7.36 -16.33 -8.75
N ALA A 25 7.03 -15.34 -7.92
CA ALA A 25 7.67 -14.02 -7.99
C ALA A 25 9.19 -14.13 -7.71
N GLN A 26 9.60 -14.92 -6.71
CA GLN A 26 11.02 -15.17 -6.42
C GLN A 26 11.74 -15.83 -7.60
N ALA A 27 11.10 -16.80 -8.26
CA ALA A 27 11.68 -17.47 -9.42
C ALA A 27 11.86 -16.51 -10.62
N GLU A 28 10.87 -15.66 -10.87
CA GLU A 28 10.94 -14.64 -11.94
C GLU A 28 12.02 -13.59 -11.65
N LEU A 29 12.04 -13.05 -10.42
CA LEU A 29 13.01 -12.05 -10.00
C LEU A 29 14.44 -12.58 -10.00
N SER A 30 14.64 -13.87 -9.75
CA SER A 30 15.96 -14.51 -9.82
C SER A 30 16.56 -14.54 -11.22
N GLN A 31 15.76 -14.32 -12.27
CA GLN A 31 16.23 -14.20 -13.65
C GLN A 31 16.51 -12.75 -14.06
N ARG A 32 16.21 -11.76 -13.20
CA ARG A 32 16.40 -10.34 -13.50
C ARG A 32 17.72 -9.83 -12.92
N ASP A 33 18.33 -8.89 -13.64
CA ASP A 33 19.51 -8.17 -13.15
C ASP A 33 19.12 -7.26 -11.97
N PRO A 34 19.80 -7.36 -10.81
CA PRO A 34 19.56 -6.50 -9.66
C PRO A 34 19.62 -4.99 -9.96
N THR A 35 20.47 -4.57 -10.91
CA THR A 35 20.55 -3.15 -11.30
C THR A 35 19.25 -2.68 -11.93
N THR A 36 18.64 -3.51 -12.78
CA THR A 36 17.33 -3.24 -13.36
C THR A 36 16.24 -3.15 -12.29
N LEU A 37 16.26 -4.02 -11.28
CA LEU A 37 15.30 -3.97 -10.17
C LEU A 37 15.41 -2.67 -9.37
N THR A 38 16.62 -2.19 -9.08
CA THR A 38 16.80 -0.91 -8.38
C THR A 38 16.25 0.27 -9.17
N ARG A 39 16.55 0.32 -10.47
CA ARG A 39 16.11 1.42 -11.35
C ARG A 39 14.60 1.43 -11.52
N CYS A 40 14.01 0.29 -11.85
CA CYS A 40 12.58 0.21 -12.18
C CYS A 40 11.70 0.24 -10.92
N GLY A 41 12.13 -0.41 -9.84
CA GLY A 41 11.39 -0.47 -8.57
C GLY A 41 11.71 0.66 -7.59
N GLY A 42 12.44 1.71 -8.00
CA GLY A 42 12.80 2.83 -7.11
C GLY A 42 13.46 2.40 -5.80
N CYS A 43 14.13 1.25 -5.79
CA CYS A 43 14.74 0.65 -4.61
C CYS A 43 16.21 1.08 -4.48
N GLN A 44 16.72 1.12 -3.26
CA GLN A 44 18.15 1.30 -2.99
C GLN A 44 18.82 -0.04 -2.66
N ARG A 45 20.14 -0.12 -2.83
CA ARG A 45 20.93 -1.27 -2.34
C ARG A 45 21.64 -0.93 -1.04
N ASP A 46 21.57 -1.85 -0.08
CA ASP A 46 22.38 -1.76 1.13
C ASP A 46 23.83 -2.23 0.86
N ALA A 47 24.67 -2.12 1.89
CA ALA A 47 26.09 -2.52 1.81
C ALA A 47 26.28 -4.03 1.56
N ASP A 48 25.32 -4.85 1.97
CA ASP A 48 25.31 -6.31 1.77
C ASP A 48 24.76 -6.70 0.38
N GLY A 49 24.26 -5.72 -0.36
CA GLY A 49 23.75 -5.87 -1.71
C GLY A 49 22.29 -6.26 -1.83
N ASN A 50 21.53 -6.25 -0.73
CA ASN A 50 20.09 -6.45 -0.70
C ASN A 50 19.35 -5.21 -1.22
N LEU A 51 18.09 -5.38 -1.62
CA LEU A 51 17.22 -4.26 -1.96
C LEU A 51 16.56 -3.71 -0.70
N THR A 52 16.37 -2.40 -0.66
CA THR A 52 15.68 -1.68 0.41
C THR A 52 14.60 -0.80 -0.18
N LEU A 53 13.42 -0.82 0.44
CA LEU A 53 12.27 -0.01 0.05
C LEU A 53 11.33 0.24 1.23
N ALA A 54 10.57 1.33 1.17
CA ALA A 54 9.54 1.63 2.13
C ALA A 54 8.16 1.26 1.58
N MET A 55 7.33 0.63 2.41
CA MET A 55 5.91 0.41 2.13
C MET A 55 5.08 1.04 3.25
N LEU A 56 4.28 2.06 2.91
CA LEU A 56 3.43 2.81 3.83
C LEU A 56 4.17 3.27 5.10
N GLY A 57 5.37 3.84 4.91
CA GLY A 57 6.23 4.35 5.98
C GLY A 57 6.99 3.29 6.77
N LYS A 58 6.92 2.01 6.40
CA LYS A 58 7.72 0.93 7.01
C LYS A 58 8.79 0.44 6.04
N GLU A 59 10.02 0.36 6.52
CA GLU A 59 11.16 -0.09 5.73
C GLU A 59 11.27 -1.63 5.71
N TYR A 60 11.55 -2.15 4.52
CA TYR A 60 11.75 -3.57 4.24
C TYR A 60 13.06 -3.80 3.49
N ILE A 61 13.70 -4.93 3.80
CA ILE A 61 14.89 -5.42 3.12
C ILE A 61 14.52 -6.70 2.37
N VAL A 62 14.90 -6.79 1.09
CA VAL A 62 14.68 -7.95 0.24
C VAL A 62 16.02 -8.57 -0.12
N SER A 63 16.24 -9.81 0.32
CA SER A 63 17.54 -10.48 0.17
C SER A 63 17.88 -10.78 -1.29
N ILE A 64 19.15 -10.64 -1.65
CA ILE A 64 19.67 -11.15 -2.92
C ILE A 64 20.88 -12.06 -2.63
N PRO A 65 20.88 -13.33 -3.08
CA PRO A 65 19.81 -14.02 -3.80
C PRO A 65 18.61 -14.43 -2.89
N GLY A 66 17.56 -14.95 -3.51
CA GLY A 66 16.45 -15.65 -2.81
C GLY A 66 15.23 -14.79 -2.47
N PHE A 67 15.31 -13.47 -2.56
CA PHE A 67 14.16 -12.56 -2.46
C PHE A 67 13.29 -12.80 -1.23
N LYS A 68 13.93 -13.01 -0.07
CA LYS A 68 13.23 -13.07 1.22
C LYS A 68 13.03 -11.66 1.74
N VAL A 69 11.81 -11.37 2.17
CA VAL A 69 11.44 -10.05 2.67
C VAL A 69 11.50 -10.03 4.20
N ARG A 70 12.18 -9.05 4.77
CA ARG A 70 12.30 -8.85 6.22
C ARG A 70 12.07 -7.39 6.56
N ALA A 71 11.47 -7.13 7.72
CA ALA A 71 11.34 -5.76 8.23
C ALA A 71 12.72 -5.21 8.61
N ALA A 72 13.05 -3.98 8.21
CA ALA A 72 14.34 -3.37 8.54
C ALA A 72 14.48 -3.08 10.04
N LEU A 73 13.36 -2.80 10.72
CA LEU A 73 13.33 -2.42 12.13
C LEU A 73 13.87 -3.49 13.09
N ASP A 74 13.50 -4.74 12.88
CA ASP A 74 13.82 -5.85 13.80
C ASP A 74 14.37 -7.10 13.10
N GLY A 75 14.54 -7.04 11.76
CA GLY A 75 15.06 -8.13 10.95
C GLY A 75 14.13 -9.33 10.81
N ARG A 76 12.90 -9.27 11.34
CA ARG A 76 11.96 -10.40 11.27
C ARG A 76 11.45 -10.59 9.85
N GLU A 77 11.28 -11.85 9.47
CA GLU A 77 10.69 -12.23 8.19
C GLU A 77 9.26 -11.65 8.08
N ALA A 78 8.98 -11.02 6.95
CA ALA A 78 7.68 -10.47 6.67
C ALA A 78 6.68 -11.61 6.45
N SER A 79 5.41 -11.38 6.78
CA SER A 79 4.36 -12.37 6.50
C SER A 79 4.24 -12.63 4.99
N SER A 80 3.77 -13.82 4.60
CA SER A 80 3.60 -14.18 3.19
C SER A 80 2.77 -13.17 2.40
N PHE A 81 1.85 -12.48 3.07
CA PHE A 81 1.05 -11.39 2.51
C PHE A 81 1.86 -10.13 2.17
N ILE A 82 2.71 -9.69 3.08
CA ILE A 82 3.58 -8.54 2.82
C ILE A 82 4.64 -8.91 1.78
N SER A 83 5.20 -10.11 1.89
CA SER A 83 6.13 -10.66 0.91
C SER A 83 5.49 -10.76 -0.47
N SER A 84 4.25 -11.24 -0.60
CA SER A 84 3.59 -11.33 -1.92
C SER A 84 3.38 -9.96 -2.55
N LEU A 85 2.99 -8.94 -1.78
CA LEU A 85 2.82 -7.57 -2.29
C LEU A 85 4.14 -6.97 -2.76
N ILE A 86 5.18 -7.02 -1.92
CA ILE A 86 6.49 -6.44 -2.23
C ILE A 86 7.13 -7.14 -3.43
N LEU A 87 7.04 -8.47 -3.50
CA LEU A 87 7.61 -9.21 -4.62
C LEU A 87 6.80 -9.01 -5.90
N THR A 88 5.46 -8.94 -5.85
CA THR A 88 4.65 -8.60 -7.02
C THR A 88 4.98 -7.19 -7.53
N TYR A 89 5.18 -6.24 -6.61
CA TYR A 89 5.65 -4.91 -6.93
C TYR A 89 6.98 -4.93 -7.69
N LEU A 90 7.99 -5.61 -7.15
CA LEU A 90 9.31 -5.72 -7.79
C LEU A 90 9.25 -6.44 -9.15
N THR A 91 8.35 -7.41 -9.29
CA THR A 91 8.16 -8.14 -10.55
C THR A 91 7.53 -7.25 -11.62
N ASN A 92 6.55 -6.45 -11.28
CA ASN A 92 5.82 -5.64 -12.25
C ASN A 92 6.53 -4.32 -12.59
N ALA A 93 7.23 -3.74 -11.61
CA ALA A 93 7.88 -2.44 -11.73
C ALA A 93 8.70 -2.32 -13.02
N ASP A 94 8.29 -1.39 -13.89
CA ASP A 94 8.94 -1.10 -15.17
C ASP A 94 9.72 0.23 -15.16
N GLY A 95 9.59 1.02 -14.09
CA GLY A 95 10.26 2.32 -13.94
C GLY A 95 9.47 3.52 -14.44
N THR A 96 8.20 3.34 -14.81
CA THR A 96 7.31 4.42 -15.22
C THR A 96 7.08 5.41 -14.07
N PRO A 97 7.54 6.67 -14.16
CA PRO A 97 7.35 7.63 -13.06
C PRO A 97 5.86 7.96 -12.86
N PRO A 98 5.44 8.33 -11.63
CA PRO A 98 4.11 8.84 -11.34
C PRO A 98 3.73 9.97 -12.30
N SER A 99 2.54 9.88 -12.86
CA SER A 99 2.02 10.89 -13.78
C SER A 99 1.57 12.17 -13.06
N GLY A 100 1.27 12.07 -11.76
CA GLY A 100 0.59 13.11 -10.99
C GLY A 100 -0.91 13.21 -11.29
N THR A 101 -1.44 12.35 -12.17
CA THR A 101 -2.86 12.29 -12.49
C THR A 101 -3.56 11.32 -11.53
N TRP A 102 -4.51 11.84 -10.76
CA TRP A 102 -5.27 11.05 -9.80
C TRP A 102 -6.51 10.43 -10.44
N ILE A 103 -6.67 9.12 -10.28
CA ILE A 103 -7.83 8.36 -10.76
C ILE A 103 -8.52 7.63 -9.61
N GLY A 104 -9.82 7.38 -9.76
CA GLY A 104 -10.59 6.60 -8.80
C GLY A 104 -10.38 5.11 -8.99
N PHE A 105 -10.74 4.30 -7.99
CA PHE A 105 -10.66 2.84 -8.09
C PHE A 105 -11.44 2.28 -9.28
N ARG A 106 -12.54 2.94 -9.68
CA ARG A 106 -13.36 2.50 -10.83
C ARG A 106 -12.62 2.58 -12.17
N ASP A 107 -11.62 3.44 -12.26
CA ASP A 107 -10.87 3.70 -13.49
C ASP A 107 -9.66 2.76 -13.62
N LEU A 108 -9.37 1.98 -12.58
CA LEU A 108 -8.38 0.90 -12.64
C LEU A 108 -8.92 -0.27 -13.47
N PRO A 109 -8.05 -1.08 -14.10
CA PRO A 109 -8.45 -2.31 -14.79
C PRO A 109 -9.32 -3.19 -13.89
N ASP A 110 -10.49 -3.60 -14.41
CA ASP A 110 -11.52 -4.38 -13.71
C ASP A 110 -12.08 -3.75 -12.41
N GLY A 111 -11.68 -2.52 -12.08
CA GLY A 111 -12.07 -1.83 -10.85
C GLY A 111 -13.56 -1.51 -10.78
N MET A 112 -14.22 -1.37 -11.94
CA MET A 112 -15.65 -1.10 -12.05
C MET A 112 -16.51 -2.14 -11.32
N PHE A 113 -16.09 -3.42 -11.36
CA PHE A 113 -16.84 -4.53 -10.78
C PHE A 113 -16.70 -4.62 -9.26
N TYR A 114 -15.71 -3.95 -8.67
CA TYR A 114 -15.37 -4.06 -7.26
C TYR A 114 -15.37 -2.72 -6.51
N VAL A 115 -15.59 -1.60 -7.19
CA VAL A 115 -15.54 -0.25 -6.61
C VAL A 115 -16.44 -0.07 -5.39
N GLN A 116 -17.64 -0.65 -5.37
CA GLN A 116 -18.56 -0.52 -4.24
C GLN A 116 -18.04 -1.25 -3.00
N ALA A 117 -17.49 -2.46 -3.18
CA ALA A 117 -16.86 -3.20 -2.11
C ALA A 117 -15.63 -2.46 -1.58
N PHE A 118 -14.75 -2.02 -2.49
CA PHE A 118 -13.57 -1.23 -2.15
C PHE A 118 -13.93 0.02 -1.34
N GLN A 119 -14.90 0.81 -1.81
CA GLN A 119 -15.35 2.01 -1.12
C GLN A 119 -15.87 1.69 0.29
N GLY A 120 -16.58 0.58 0.49
CA GLY A 120 -17.14 0.17 1.78
C GLY A 120 -16.10 -0.12 2.87
N TYR A 121 -14.95 -0.71 2.51
CA TYR A 121 -13.85 -1.03 3.46
C TYR A 121 -12.70 -0.03 3.45
N SER A 122 -12.71 0.97 2.56
CA SER A 122 -11.72 2.05 2.49
C SER A 122 -12.32 3.41 2.85
N GLY A 123 -12.71 4.23 1.88
CA GLY A 123 -13.24 5.59 2.10
C GLY A 123 -14.47 5.63 3.02
N GLY A 124 -15.44 4.74 2.79
CA GLY A 124 -16.61 4.61 3.66
C GLY A 124 -16.26 4.14 5.07
N ARG A 125 -15.24 3.27 5.21
CA ARG A 125 -14.71 2.87 6.51
C ARG A 125 -14.05 4.04 7.24
N LEU A 126 -13.25 4.84 6.51
CA LEU A 126 -12.62 6.04 7.06
C LEU A 126 -13.67 6.97 7.66
N VAL A 127 -14.73 7.31 6.91
CA VAL A 127 -15.80 8.19 7.42
C VAL A 127 -16.48 7.59 8.65
N ARG A 128 -16.82 6.30 8.64
CA ARG A 128 -17.52 5.65 9.75
C ARG A 128 -16.69 5.57 11.04
N GLU A 129 -15.39 5.33 10.93
CA GLU A 129 -14.51 5.06 12.09
C GLU A 129 -13.74 6.30 12.56
N LEU A 130 -13.64 7.35 11.75
CA LEU A 130 -12.93 8.57 12.11
C LEU A 130 -13.71 9.39 13.15
N THR A 131 -13.16 9.52 14.34
CA THR A 131 -13.64 10.44 15.36
C THR A 131 -12.92 11.79 15.25
N GLY A 132 -13.63 12.90 15.47
CA GLY A 132 -13.06 14.25 15.44
C GLY A 132 -13.03 14.94 14.07
N GLY A 133 -13.72 14.39 13.06
CA GLY A 133 -14.02 15.07 11.78
C GLY A 133 -12.78 15.45 10.96
N ILE A 134 -12.92 16.50 10.14
CA ILE A 134 -11.89 16.93 9.20
C ILE A 134 -10.57 17.32 9.89
N GLU A 135 -10.63 17.87 11.10
CA GLU A 135 -9.43 18.26 11.86
C GLU A 135 -8.64 17.03 12.32
N ALA A 136 -9.31 15.96 12.74
CA ALA A 136 -8.65 14.69 13.04
C ALA A 136 -8.03 14.08 11.79
N PHE A 137 -8.72 14.15 10.65
CA PHE A 137 -8.17 13.72 9.35
C PHE A 137 -6.89 14.49 8.99
N ARG A 138 -6.91 15.83 9.06
CA ARG A 138 -5.75 16.69 8.76
C ARG A 138 -4.55 16.35 9.65
N ARG A 139 -4.75 16.28 10.96
CA ARG A 139 -3.67 15.94 11.91
C ARG A 139 -3.09 14.54 11.64
N ALA A 140 -3.95 13.55 11.45
CA ALA A 140 -3.53 12.17 11.19
C ALA A 140 -2.76 12.03 9.87
N ALA A 141 -3.24 12.68 8.81
CA ALA A 141 -2.57 12.70 7.52
C ALA A 141 -1.18 13.34 7.60
N GLN A 142 -1.06 14.48 8.26
CA GLN A 142 0.24 15.15 8.47
C GLN A 142 1.19 14.31 9.33
N ALA A 143 0.69 13.67 10.39
CA ALA A 143 1.49 12.77 11.23
C ALA A 143 2.04 11.54 10.48
N LEU A 144 1.37 11.14 9.39
CA LEU A 144 1.82 10.08 8.49
C LEU A 144 2.70 10.58 7.34
N GLY A 145 3.09 11.86 7.35
CA GLY A 145 3.92 12.46 6.29
C GLY A 145 3.14 12.74 5.00
N GLY A 146 1.81 12.82 5.06
CA GLY A 146 0.97 13.16 3.92
C GLY A 146 1.30 14.55 3.38
N ARG A 147 1.44 14.67 2.06
CA ARG A 147 1.63 15.95 1.36
C ARG A 147 0.27 16.51 0.95
N PRO A 148 -0.09 17.76 1.29
CA PRO A 148 -1.40 18.29 0.99
C PRO A 148 -1.65 18.37 -0.53
N LEU A 149 -2.91 18.13 -0.92
CA LEU A 149 -3.43 18.34 -2.27
C LEU A 149 -4.60 19.33 -2.23
N ASP A 150 -4.95 19.87 -3.39
CA ASP A 150 -6.10 20.79 -3.56
C ASP A 150 -7.31 20.03 -4.15
N LEU A 151 -7.80 19.05 -3.40
CA LEU A 151 -8.97 18.23 -3.73
C LEU A 151 -9.88 18.09 -2.50
N GLY A 152 -11.20 18.17 -2.72
CA GLY A 152 -12.21 18.04 -1.65
C GLY A 152 -12.07 19.12 -0.57
N SER A 153 -12.55 18.82 0.64
CA SER A 153 -12.41 19.72 1.81
C SER A 153 -11.02 19.59 2.46
N ALA A 154 -10.42 18.40 2.38
CA ALA A 154 -9.03 18.15 2.71
C ALA A 154 -8.53 16.92 1.95
N SER A 155 -7.30 16.97 1.45
CA SER A 155 -6.69 15.82 0.81
C SER A 155 -5.17 15.78 0.98
N TYR A 156 -4.64 14.56 0.96
CA TYR A 156 -3.22 14.31 1.14
C TYR A 156 -2.75 13.15 0.27
N ALA A 157 -1.57 13.30 -0.34
CA ALA A 157 -0.84 12.27 -1.05
C ALA A 157 0.19 11.59 -0.13
N PHE A 158 0.32 10.28 -0.26
CA PHE A 158 1.21 9.42 0.51
C PHE A 158 1.99 8.54 -0.46
N GLU A 159 3.29 8.38 -0.21
CA GLU A 159 4.09 7.40 -0.94
C GLU A 159 3.84 6.00 -0.34
N ALA A 160 2.98 5.21 -1.00
CA ALA A 160 2.62 3.90 -0.48
C ALA A 160 3.70 2.84 -0.74
N LEU A 161 4.36 2.94 -1.90
CA LEU A 161 5.59 2.26 -2.29
C LEU A 161 6.37 3.25 -3.18
N PRO A 162 7.67 3.03 -3.46
CA PRO A 162 8.39 3.87 -4.41
C PRO A 162 7.65 3.91 -5.74
N GLN A 163 7.47 5.11 -6.31
CA GLN A 163 6.72 5.33 -7.56
C GLN A 163 5.22 4.94 -7.53
N VAL A 164 4.64 4.62 -6.37
CA VAL A 164 3.21 4.30 -6.22
C VAL A 164 2.59 5.23 -5.18
N PRO A 165 2.34 6.50 -5.52
CA PRO A 165 1.66 7.39 -4.61
C PRO A 165 0.15 7.12 -4.60
N LEU A 166 -0.45 7.21 -3.43
CA LEU A 166 -1.89 7.15 -3.19
C LEU A 166 -2.36 8.48 -2.61
N ALA A 167 -3.59 8.87 -2.85
CA ALA A 167 -4.19 10.03 -2.20
C ALA A 167 -5.44 9.65 -1.41
N LEU A 168 -5.65 10.32 -0.28
CA LEU A 168 -6.91 10.32 0.44
C LEU A 168 -7.56 11.67 0.27
N VAL A 169 -8.80 11.68 -0.17
CA VAL A 169 -9.63 12.89 -0.27
C VAL A 169 -10.79 12.74 0.71
N TYR A 170 -11.03 13.80 1.48
CA TYR A 170 -12.10 13.89 2.46
C TYR A 170 -12.97 15.10 2.11
N TRP A 171 -14.28 14.86 2.02
CA TRP A 171 -15.31 15.89 1.91
C TRP A 171 -16.02 15.96 3.25
N GLU A 172 -15.98 17.14 3.86
CA GLU A 172 -16.74 17.43 5.06
C GLU A 172 -18.23 17.42 4.72
N GLY A 173 -19.02 16.77 5.56
CA GLY A 173 -20.47 16.75 5.43
C GLY A 173 -21.09 17.99 6.07
N ASP A 174 -22.32 18.28 5.68
CA ASP A 174 -23.16 19.33 6.24
C ASP A 174 -24.54 18.77 6.61
N GLU A 175 -25.52 19.65 6.80
CA GLU A 175 -26.89 19.28 7.16
C GLU A 175 -27.61 18.50 6.03
N GLU A 176 -27.20 18.68 4.78
CA GLU A 176 -27.86 18.11 3.60
C GLU A 176 -27.11 16.87 3.07
N PHE A 177 -25.78 16.83 3.20
CA PHE A 177 -24.93 15.79 2.65
C PHE A 177 -24.00 15.18 3.71
N PRO A 178 -23.97 13.84 3.87
CA PRO A 178 -23.05 13.21 4.80
C PRO A 178 -21.60 13.35 4.32
N ALA A 179 -20.65 13.34 5.27
CA ALA A 179 -19.23 13.33 4.96
C ALA A 179 -18.85 12.14 4.06
N GLN A 180 -17.88 12.35 3.19
CA GLN A 180 -17.39 11.34 2.26
C GLN A 180 -15.88 11.30 2.28
N ALA A 181 -15.31 10.13 1.97
CA ALA A 181 -13.88 10.02 1.72
C ALA A 181 -13.62 9.02 0.61
N GLN A 182 -12.50 9.17 -0.08
CA GLN A 182 -12.11 8.31 -1.19
C GLN A 182 -10.59 8.12 -1.21
N VAL A 183 -10.17 6.92 -1.59
CA VAL A 183 -8.79 6.63 -1.98
C VAL A 183 -8.65 6.83 -3.49
N LEU A 184 -7.68 7.63 -3.90
CA LEU A 184 -7.28 7.81 -5.29
C LEU A 184 -5.89 7.21 -5.52
N PHE A 185 -5.63 6.88 -6.78
CA PHE A 185 -4.40 6.24 -7.25
C PHE A 185 -3.77 7.13 -8.32
N ASP A 186 -2.44 7.13 -8.43
CA ASP A 186 -1.82 7.67 -9.63
C ASP A 186 -2.21 6.80 -10.84
N ALA A 187 -2.44 7.42 -11.99
CA ALA A 187 -2.77 6.71 -13.23
C ALA A 187 -1.73 5.65 -13.64
N THR A 188 -0.48 5.77 -13.18
CA THR A 188 0.59 4.80 -13.47
C THR A 188 0.69 3.66 -12.44
N ALA A 189 -0.14 3.63 -11.40
CA ALA A 189 -0.02 2.66 -10.31
C ALA A 189 -0.10 1.20 -10.77
N THR A 190 -0.79 0.92 -11.88
CA THR A 190 -0.94 -0.43 -12.46
C THR A 190 0.32 -0.97 -13.12
N HIS A 191 1.30 -0.11 -13.41
CA HIS A 191 2.65 -0.53 -13.82
C HIS A 191 3.41 -1.22 -12.68
N TYR A 192 2.94 -1.05 -11.45
CA TYR A 192 3.61 -1.55 -10.24
C TYR A 192 2.81 -2.61 -9.53
N LEU A 193 1.49 -2.45 -9.42
CA LEU A 193 0.64 -3.44 -8.75
C LEU A 193 -0.68 -3.65 -9.51
N PRO A 194 -1.18 -4.89 -9.56
CA PRO A 194 -2.53 -5.14 -10.03
C PRO A 194 -3.58 -4.47 -9.13
N THR A 195 -4.79 -4.31 -9.65
CA THR A 195 -5.91 -3.61 -8.99
C THR A 195 -6.21 -4.15 -7.58
N ASP A 196 -6.11 -5.45 -7.35
CA ASP A 196 -6.29 -6.08 -6.04
C ASP A 196 -5.16 -5.71 -5.06
N GLY A 197 -3.91 -5.68 -5.52
CA GLY A 197 -2.76 -5.17 -4.77
C GLY A 197 -2.93 -3.69 -4.39
N LEU A 198 -3.40 -2.86 -5.32
CA LEU A 198 -3.72 -1.45 -5.07
C LEU A 198 -4.87 -1.29 -4.07
N ALA A 199 -5.91 -2.12 -4.16
CA ALA A 199 -7.02 -2.14 -3.20
C ALA A 199 -6.54 -2.42 -1.77
N ILE A 200 -5.56 -3.34 -1.64
CA ILE A 200 -4.94 -3.66 -0.37
C ILE A 200 -4.17 -2.46 0.19
N LEU A 201 -3.33 -1.80 -0.62
CA LEU A 201 -2.57 -0.62 -0.17
C LEU A 201 -3.50 0.51 0.27
N GLY A 202 -4.56 0.78 -0.50
CA GLY A 202 -5.56 1.78 -0.13
C GLY A 202 -6.25 1.48 1.21
N SER A 203 -6.63 0.22 1.44
CA SER A 203 -7.22 -0.21 2.72
C SER A 203 -6.24 -0.10 3.89
N GLN A 204 -4.98 -0.47 3.69
CA GLN A 204 -3.95 -0.34 4.72
C GLN A 204 -3.67 1.12 5.07
N LEU A 205 -3.60 2.00 4.07
CA LEU A 205 -3.43 3.44 4.26
C LEU A 205 -4.57 4.02 5.12
N VAL A 206 -5.82 3.69 4.83
CA VAL A 206 -6.98 4.07 5.66
C VAL A 206 -6.81 3.57 7.10
N GLY A 207 -6.40 2.31 7.28
CA GLY A 207 -6.17 1.74 8.60
C GLY A 207 -5.05 2.45 9.38
N LEU A 208 -3.99 2.90 8.71
CA LEU A 208 -2.93 3.71 9.32
C LEU A 208 -3.44 5.09 9.72
N LEU A 209 -4.22 5.73 8.86
CA LEU A 209 -4.79 7.06 9.14
C LEU A 209 -5.73 7.02 10.35
N LEU A 210 -6.61 6.03 10.43
CA LEU A 210 -7.49 5.83 11.59
C LEU A 210 -6.70 5.60 12.89
N LYS A 211 -5.62 4.82 12.83
CA LYS A 211 -4.74 4.61 14.00
C LYS A 211 -3.99 5.88 14.41
N ALA A 212 -3.61 6.72 13.46
CA ALA A 212 -2.96 7.99 13.74
C ALA A 212 -3.94 9.02 14.31
N ALA A 213 -5.20 9.01 13.85
CA ALA A 213 -6.26 9.90 14.35
C ALA A 213 -6.70 9.59 15.79
N ALA A 214 -6.55 8.34 16.23
CA ALA A 214 -6.90 7.90 17.58
C ALA A 214 -5.84 8.24 18.65
N ARG A 215 -4.73 8.89 18.27
CA ARG A 215 -3.65 9.33 19.17
C ARG A 215 -3.85 10.78 19.56
#